data_AF-A0A1E7DS68-F1
#
_entry.id   AF-A0A1E7DS68-F1
#
_cell.length_a   1.000
_cell.length_b   1.000
_cell.length_c   1.000
_cell.angle_alpha   90.00
_cell.angle_beta   90.00
_cell.angle_gamma   90.00
#
_symmetry.space_group_name_H-M   'P 1'
#
loop_
_entity.id
_entity.type
_entity.pdbx_description
1 polymer ?
#
loop_
_entity_poly.entity_id
_entity_poly.type
_entity_poly.pdbx_seq_one_letter_code
_entity_poly.pdbx_strand_id
1 'polypeptide(L)'
;MQEGAWRGVWTRRGNSNVFDGRWTQSGQRDITAVLTIYTSGPFIFILRRNSSDGNNCNYTGNFGADGRTASGQNICNRGGGAWSAVIERRGQPQPPQPQDRLGRRWNVQEDGWTGVWTRRGNSNVFDGRWTQPGQRDITAVLSIYLQGNNVRIERRNSSDGNNCEYRGTLSNDGRTASGQYTCDRGGGSWRATILR
;
A
#
# COMPACT_ATOMS: atom_id res chain seq x y z
N MET A 1 -3.61 -10.63 -0.61
CA MET A 1 -2.70 -11.79 -0.70
C MET A 1 -1.28 -11.28 -0.48
N GLN A 2 -0.42 -12.04 0.21
CA GLN A 2 0.98 -11.72 0.44
C GLN A 2 1.89 -12.89 0.00
N GLU A 3 2.97 -12.55 -0.68
CA GLU A 3 4.07 -13.45 -1.09
C GLU A 3 5.40 -12.73 -0.80
N GLY A 4 6.04 -13.05 0.32
CA GLY A 4 7.21 -12.29 0.78
C GLY A 4 6.92 -10.79 0.91
N ALA A 5 7.66 -9.97 0.14
CA ALA A 5 7.49 -8.51 0.09
C ALA A 5 6.39 -8.03 -0.87
N TRP A 6 5.87 -8.90 -1.74
CA TRP A 6 4.82 -8.56 -2.68
C TRP A 6 3.44 -8.62 -2.03
N ARG A 7 2.59 -7.64 -2.39
CA ARG A 7 1.18 -7.60 -1.99
C ARG A 7 0.31 -7.75 -3.24
N GLY A 8 -0.51 -8.79 -3.26
CA GLY A 8 -1.41 -9.15 -4.36
C GLY A 8 -2.88 -8.85 -4.07
N VAL A 9 -3.59 -8.31 -5.06
CA VAL A 9 -5.05 -8.24 -5.12
C VAL A 9 -5.54 -9.09 -6.29
N TRP A 10 -6.50 -9.97 -6.03
CA TRP A 10 -7.09 -10.86 -7.03
C TRP A 10 -8.59 -10.58 -7.14
N THR A 11 -9.04 -10.13 -8.31
CA THR A 11 -10.43 -9.74 -8.55
C THR A 11 -11.12 -10.77 -9.42
N ARG A 12 -12.23 -11.34 -8.92
CA ARG A 12 -12.99 -12.37 -9.65
C ARG A 12 -13.63 -11.78 -10.91
N ARG A 13 -13.47 -12.47 -12.04
CA ARG A 13 -14.17 -12.14 -13.29
C ARG A 13 -15.56 -12.77 -13.27
N GLY A 14 -16.59 -11.94 -13.08
CA GLY A 14 -17.98 -12.38 -13.06
C GLY A 14 -18.21 -13.54 -12.09
N ASN A 15 -19.01 -14.53 -12.52
CA ASN A 15 -19.23 -15.77 -11.78
C ASN A 15 -18.36 -16.94 -12.30
N SER A 16 -17.06 -16.69 -12.54
CA SER A 16 -16.13 -17.71 -13.01
C SER A 16 -15.12 -18.09 -11.94
N ASN A 17 -14.28 -19.09 -12.22
CA ASN A 17 -13.11 -19.39 -11.41
C ASN A 17 -11.86 -18.62 -11.86
N VAL A 18 -12.02 -17.62 -12.73
CA VAL A 18 -10.96 -16.80 -13.29
C VAL A 18 -10.89 -15.46 -12.56
N PHE A 19 -9.67 -15.01 -12.29
CA PHE A 19 -9.39 -13.78 -11.55
C PHE A 19 -8.31 -12.95 -12.25
N ASP A 20 -8.43 -11.64 -12.17
CA ASP A 20 -7.37 -10.70 -12.50
C ASP A 20 -6.49 -10.45 -11.29
N GLY A 21 -5.19 -10.71 -11.43
CA GLY A 21 -4.21 -10.51 -10.38
C GLY A 21 -3.36 -9.27 -10.61
N ARG A 22 -3.12 -8.50 -9.56
CA ARG A 22 -2.14 -7.42 -9.53
C ARG A 22 -1.29 -7.50 -8.26
N TRP A 23 0.02 -7.54 -8.41
CA TRP A 23 1.00 -7.55 -7.33
C TRP A 23 1.77 -6.25 -7.33
N THR A 24 1.95 -5.67 -6.15
CA THR A 24 2.71 -4.44 -5.95
C THR A 24 3.80 -4.65 -4.91
N GLN A 25 4.97 -4.05 -5.15
CA GLN A 25 6.08 -3.98 -4.22
C GLN A 25 6.76 -2.61 -4.40
N SER A 26 7.17 -1.98 -3.28
CA SER A 26 7.80 -0.66 -3.34
C SER A 26 9.08 -0.70 -4.16
N GLY A 27 9.24 0.29 -5.05
CA GLY A 27 10.39 0.39 -5.95
C GLY A 27 10.40 -0.60 -7.11
N GLN A 28 9.37 -1.44 -7.27
CA GLN A 28 9.25 -2.41 -8.36
C GLN A 28 8.08 -2.05 -9.28
N ARG A 29 8.13 -2.50 -10.54
CA ARG A 29 6.99 -2.40 -11.44
C ARG A 29 5.91 -3.38 -10.99
N ASP A 30 4.66 -2.92 -11.03
CA ASP A 30 3.51 -3.78 -10.75
C ASP A 30 3.47 -4.96 -11.72
N ILE A 31 3.13 -6.12 -11.17
CA ILE A 31 2.97 -7.34 -11.97
C ILE A 31 1.48 -7.63 -12.09
N THR A 32 1.03 -7.90 -13.30
CA THR A 32 -0.32 -8.41 -13.59
C THR A 32 -0.26 -9.83 -14.11
N ALA A 33 -1.32 -10.60 -13.86
CA ALA A 33 -1.49 -11.96 -14.38
C ALA A 33 -2.97 -12.38 -14.34
N VAL A 34 -3.30 -13.48 -15.02
CA VAL A 34 -4.60 -14.15 -14.91
C VAL A 34 -4.46 -15.35 -13.98
N LEU A 35 -5.36 -15.48 -13.00
CA LEU A 35 -5.43 -16.64 -12.13
C LEU A 35 -6.64 -17.50 -12.46
N THR A 36 -6.47 -18.81 -12.41
CA THR A 36 -7.58 -19.78 -12.39
C THR A 36 -7.52 -20.54 -11.07
N ILE A 37 -8.60 -20.47 -10.29
CA ILE A 37 -8.67 -21.05 -8.94
C ILE A 37 -9.52 -22.33 -8.97
N TYR A 38 -9.01 -23.41 -8.41
CA TYR A 38 -9.72 -24.67 -8.20
C TYR A 38 -9.80 -24.95 -6.70
N THR A 39 -10.95 -25.44 -6.25
CA THR A 39 -11.20 -25.72 -4.83
C THR A 39 -11.81 -27.10 -4.69
N SER A 40 -11.34 -27.88 -3.72
CA SER A 40 -11.91 -29.18 -3.36
C SER A 40 -11.86 -29.36 -1.85
N GLY A 41 -13.01 -29.29 -1.18
CA GLY A 41 -13.07 -29.28 0.28
C GLY A 41 -12.21 -28.14 0.86
N PRO A 42 -11.28 -28.43 1.79
CA PRO A 42 -10.39 -27.41 2.35
C PRO A 42 -9.26 -27.01 1.40
N PHE A 43 -9.01 -27.78 0.33
CA PHE A 43 -7.87 -27.57 -0.56
C PHE A 43 -8.15 -26.50 -1.61
N ILE A 44 -7.12 -25.68 -1.87
CA ILE A 44 -7.11 -24.70 -2.94
C ILE A 44 -5.89 -24.91 -3.84
N PHE A 45 -6.12 -24.86 -5.14
CA PHE A 45 -5.08 -24.88 -6.17
C PHE A 45 -5.27 -23.70 -7.12
N ILE A 46 -4.19 -22.99 -7.44
CA ILE A 46 -4.27 -21.77 -8.26
C ILE A 46 -3.23 -21.81 -9.35
N LEU A 47 -3.68 -21.55 -10.57
CA LEU A 47 -2.82 -21.37 -11.73
C LEU A 47 -2.69 -19.88 -12.03
N ARG A 48 -1.52 -19.30 -11.78
CA ARG A 48 -1.17 -17.96 -12.28
C ARG A 48 -0.51 -18.10 -13.64
N ARG A 49 -1.11 -17.51 -14.67
CA ARG A 49 -0.70 -17.57 -16.07
C ARG A 49 -0.73 -16.19 -16.71
N ASN A 50 -0.06 -16.06 -17.85
CA ASN A 50 0.07 -14.81 -18.60
C ASN A 50 0.59 -13.67 -17.71
N SER A 51 1.57 -13.98 -16.85
CA SER A 51 2.16 -12.95 -15.99
C SER A 51 2.99 -11.97 -16.82
N SER A 52 2.76 -10.67 -16.62
CA SER A 52 3.50 -9.58 -17.28
C SER A 52 5.01 -9.57 -17.03
N ASP A 53 5.47 -10.20 -15.94
CA ASP A 53 6.89 -10.41 -15.63
C ASP A 53 7.46 -11.68 -16.28
N GLY A 54 6.64 -12.49 -16.96
CA GLY A 54 6.98 -13.81 -17.49
C GLY A 54 7.09 -14.91 -16.42
N ASN A 55 6.81 -14.63 -15.14
CA ASN A 55 6.87 -15.60 -14.06
C ASN A 55 5.49 -16.23 -13.81
N ASN A 56 5.24 -17.39 -14.41
CA ASN A 56 4.04 -18.16 -14.12
C ASN A 56 4.23 -19.00 -12.85
N CYS A 57 3.16 -19.20 -12.09
CA CYS A 57 3.22 -19.91 -10.82
C CYS A 57 2.04 -20.85 -10.63
N ASN A 58 2.28 -21.93 -9.87
CA ASN A 58 1.27 -22.82 -9.34
C ASN A 58 1.24 -22.66 -7.82
N TYR A 59 0.06 -22.48 -7.25
CA TYR A 59 -0.14 -22.34 -5.81
C TYR A 59 -0.91 -23.54 -5.31
N THR A 60 -0.49 -24.09 -4.18
CA THR A 60 -1.24 -25.06 -3.39
C THR A 60 -1.45 -24.50 -1.99
N GLY A 61 -2.57 -24.84 -1.38
CA GLY A 61 -2.85 -24.41 -0.02
C GLY A 61 -4.14 -24.97 0.54
N ASN A 62 -4.51 -24.46 1.70
CA ASN A 62 -5.76 -24.77 2.37
C ASN A 62 -6.49 -23.48 2.77
N PHE A 63 -7.82 -23.56 2.83
CA PHE A 63 -8.62 -22.58 3.54
C PHE A 63 -8.39 -22.72 5.05
N GLY A 64 -8.33 -21.59 5.74
CA GLY A 64 -8.40 -21.57 7.19
C GLY A 64 -9.76 -22.02 7.69
N ALA A 65 -9.84 -22.40 8.97
CA ALA A 65 -11.09 -22.83 9.60
C ALA A 65 -12.20 -21.75 9.56
N ASP A 66 -11.81 -20.48 9.38
CA ASP A 66 -12.71 -19.35 9.23
C ASP A 66 -13.38 -19.26 7.84
N GLY A 67 -12.93 -20.07 6.88
CA GLY A 67 -13.38 -20.03 5.48
C GLY A 67 -13.11 -18.70 4.77
N ARG A 68 -12.28 -17.83 5.36
CA ARG A 68 -11.98 -16.47 4.89
C ARG A 68 -10.50 -16.23 4.69
N THR A 69 -9.65 -17.07 5.26
CA THR A 69 -8.22 -17.07 4.97
C THR A 69 -7.85 -18.27 4.11
N ALA A 70 -6.80 -18.11 3.31
CA ALA A 70 -6.17 -19.20 2.59
C ALA A 70 -4.65 -19.04 2.68
N SER A 71 -3.92 -20.13 2.79
CA SER A 71 -2.46 -20.08 2.82
C SER A 71 -1.84 -21.37 2.31
N GLY A 72 -0.58 -21.29 1.90
CA GLY A 72 0.16 -22.46 1.45
C GLY A 72 1.48 -22.09 0.81
N GLN A 73 1.87 -22.88 -0.20
CA GLN A 73 3.13 -22.73 -0.93
C GLN A 73 2.87 -22.47 -2.40
N ASN A 74 3.79 -21.76 -3.05
CA ASN A 74 3.80 -21.63 -4.50
C ASN A 74 5.13 -22.09 -5.10
N ILE A 75 5.04 -22.52 -6.34
CA ILE A 75 6.19 -22.86 -7.18
C ILE A 75 6.02 -22.05 -8.45
N CYS A 76 7.03 -21.26 -8.77
CA CYS A 76 7.06 -20.40 -9.95
C CYS A 76 8.12 -20.88 -10.93
N ASN A 77 8.05 -20.42 -12.18
CA ASN A 77 9.13 -20.61 -13.15
C ASN A 77 10.48 -20.12 -12.59
N ARG A 78 10.43 -19.06 -11.77
CA ARG A 78 11.55 -18.51 -11.01
C ARG A 78 11.13 -18.37 -9.55
N GLY A 79 11.67 -19.22 -8.70
CA GLY A 79 11.50 -19.18 -7.25
C GLY A 79 10.18 -19.77 -6.76
N GLY A 80 9.76 -19.32 -5.58
CA GLY A 80 8.57 -19.78 -4.89
C GLY A 80 8.67 -19.47 -3.39
N GLY A 81 7.65 -19.84 -2.65
CA GLY A 81 7.60 -19.65 -1.21
C GLY A 81 6.20 -19.67 -0.63
N ALA A 82 6.14 -19.27 0.64
CA ALA A 82 4.88 -19.21 1.37
C ALA A 82 4.02 -18.04 0.87
N TRP A 83 2.71 -18.28 0.82
CA TRP A 83 1.73 -17.26 0.52
C TRP A 83 0.56 -17.33 1.49
N SER A 84 -0.12 -16.19 1.65
CA SER A 84 -1.38 -16.12 2.40
C SER A 84 -2.34 -15.11 1.77
N ALA A 85 -3.63 -15.33 1.90
CA ALA A 85 -4.68 -14.48 1.35
C ALA A 85 -5.88 -14.38 2.29
N VAL A 86 -6.60 -13.27 2.15
CA VAL A 86 -7.90 -13.04 2.77
C VAL A 86 -8.92 -12.92 1.64
N ILE A 87 -10.04 -13.62 1.77
CA ILE A 87 -11.13 -13.68 0.79
C ILE A 87 -12.16 -12.61 1.16
N GLU A 88 -12.30 -11.62 0.29
CA GLU A 88 -13.28 -10.57 0.46
C GLU A 88 -14.56 -10.88 -0.34
N ARG A 89 -15.72 -10.80 0.31
CA ARG A 89 -17.03 -10.90 -0.35
C ARG A 89 -17.64 -9.51 -0.49
N ARG A 90 -18.07 -9.17 -1.69
CA ARG A 90 -18.80 -7.92 -1.96
C ARG A 90 -20.11 -7.93 -1.15
N GLY A 91 -20.26 -6.98 -0.20
CA GLY A 91 -21.47 -6.82 0.61
C GLY A 91 -21.42 -7.35 2.05
N GLN A 92 -20.31 -7.94 2.53
CA GLN A 92 -20.13 -8.21 3.96
C GLN A 92 -19.24 -7.13 4.60
N PRO A 93 -19.47 -6.76 5.88
CA PRO A 93 -18.54 -5.92 6.63
C PRO A 93 -17.15 -6.56 6.56
N GLN A 94 -16.21 -5.81 6.01
CA GLN A 94 -14.82 -6.24 5.91
C GLN A 94 -14.32 -6.67 7.30
N PRO A 95 -13.75 -7.88 7.47
CA PRO A 95 -12.73 -8.04 8.51
C PRO A 95 -11.67 -6.96 8.22
N PRO A 96 -11.13 -6.26 9.22
CA PRO A 96 -10.24 -5.13 8.97
C PRO A 96 -9.07 -5.61 8.09
N GLN A 97 -9.15 -5.29 6.80
CA GLN A 97 -7.97 -5.15 5.97
C GLN A 97 -7.02 -4.23 6.75
N PRO A 98 -5.70 -4.32 6.55
CA PRO A 98 -4.90 -3.12 6.70
C PRO A 98 -5.53 -2.13 5.73
N GLN A 99 -6.45 -1.30 6.23
CA GLN A 99 -7.08 -0.25 5.45
C GLN A 99 -5.93 0.45 4.73
N ASP A 100 -6.15 0.88 3.49
CA ASP A 100 -5.19 1.74 2.84
C ASP A 100 -5.22 3.12 3.53
N ARG A 101 -4.65 3.15 4.74
CA ARG A 101 -4.70 4.25 5.70
C ARG A 101 -3.82 5.41 5.25
N LEU A 102 -2.95 5.15 4.27
CA LEU A 102 -2.19 6.17 3.58
C LEU A 102 -3.06 6.97 2.61
N GLY A 103 -4.19 6.45 2.13
CA GLY A 103 -4.98 7.14 1.11
C GLY A 103 -4.19 7.47 -0.17
N ARG A 104 -4.70 8.40 -0.97
CA ARG A 104 -4.07 8.87 -2.22
C ARG A 104 -3.48 10.26 -2.12
N ARG A 105 -3.96 11.09 -1.20
CA ARG A 105 -3.51 12.48 -1.05
C ARG A 105 -3.58 12.95 0.38
N TRP A 106 -2.53 13.64 0.83
CA TRP A 106 -2.50 14.32 2.12
C TRP A 106 -2.47 15.83 1.86
N ASN A 107 -3.45 16.55 2.41
CA ASN A 107 -3.42 18.01 2.45
C ASN A 107 -2.86 18.42 3.80
N VAL A 108 -1.71 19.09 3.80
CA VAL A 108 -0.87 19.32 4.98
C VAL A 108 -0.78 20.80 5.29
N GLN A 109 -0.61 21.13 6.56
CA GLN A 109 -0.38 22.49 7.04
C GLN A 109 0.79 22.50 8.02
N GLU A 110 1.75 23.39 7.78
CA GLU A 110 3.03 23.54 8.49
C GLU A 110 3.37 25.04 8.58
N ASP A 111 3.26 25.67 9.76
CA ASP A 111 3.76 27.04 10.03
C ASP A 111 3.54 28.08 8.89
N GLY A 112 2.33 28.14 8.35
CA GLY A 112 1.95 29.06 7.25
C GLY A 112 2.13 28.51 5.83
N TRP A 113 2.81 27.38 5.68
CA TRP A 113 2.85 26.58 4.45
C TRP A 113 1.62 25.69 4.32
N THR A 114 1.15 25.56 3.09
CA THR A 114 0.16 24.55 2.69
C THR A 114 0.82 23.51 1.80
N GLY A 115 0.80 22.26 2.24
CA GLY A 115 1.36 21.12 1.54
C GLY A 115 0.30 20.28 0.84
N VAL A 116 0.64 19.74 -0.33
CA VAL A 116 -0.13 18.69 -1.03
C VAL A 116 0.83 17.55 -1.33
N TRP A 117 0.57 16.38 -0.72
CA TRP A 117 1.36 15.19 -0.96
C TRP A 117 0.51 14.17 -1.71
N THR A 118 0.92 13.83 -2.93
CA THR A 118 0.18 12.93 -3.82
C THR A 118 0.89 11.60 -3.91
N ARG A 119 0.17 10.52 -3.66
CA ARG A 119 0.74 9.19 -3.62
C ARG A 119 1.08 8.67 -5.01
N ARG A 120 2.25 8.06 -5.14
CA ARG A 120 2.65 7.33 -6.33
C ARG A 120 2.02 5.94 -6.32
N GLY A 121 0.91 5.78 -7.05
CA GLY A 121 0.17 4.52 -7.11
C GLY A 121 -0.24 4.02 -5.73
N ASN A 122 0.09 2.77 -5.41
CA ASN A 122 -0.19 2.15 -4.10
C ASN A 122 1.07 2.01 -3.22
N SER A 123 2.15 2.72 -3.52
CA SER A 123 3.43 2.65 -2.79
C SER A 123 3.36 3.39 -1.45
N ASN A 124 4.43 3.46 -0.67
CA ASN A 124 4.52 4.38 0.47
C ASN A 124 5.14 5.74 0.08
N VAL A 125 5.32 5.99 -1.22
CA VAL A 125 6.02 7.15 -1.75
C VAL A 125 5.03 8.20 -2.24
N PHE A 126 5.30 9.45 -1.88
CA PHE A 126 4.48 10.60 -2.23
C PHE A 126 5.33 11.70 -2.87
N ASP A 127 4.75 12.40 -3.85
CA ASP A 127 5.26 13.66 -4.36
C ASP A 127 4.67 14.80 -3.55
N GLY A 128 5.51 15.55 -2.86
CA GLY A 128 5.12 16.70 -2.05
C GLY A 128 5.35 18.02 -2.76
N ARG A 129 4.38 18.92 -2.65
CA ARG A 129 4.51 20.34 -3.01
C ARG A 129 3.99 21.21 -1.88
N TRP A 130 4.79 22.18 -1.44
CA TRP A 130 4.42 23.17 -0.43
C TRP A 130 4.38 24.55 -1.06
N THR A 131 3.35 25.31 -0.71
CA THR A 131 3.11 26.68 -1.19
C THR A 131 2.90 27.61 0.00
N GLN A 132 3.47 28.80 -0.07
CA GLN A 132 3.20 29.90 0.88
C GLN A 132 3.18 31.22 0.10
N PRO A 133 2.21 32.13 0.33
CA PRO A 133 2.16 33.41 -0.36
C PRO A 133 3.46 34.21 -0.23
N GLY A 134 3.98 34.72 -1.35
CA GLY A 134 5.22 35.49 -1.39
C GLY A 134 6.51 34.66 -1.27
N GLN A 135 6.41 33.33 -1.17
CA GLN A 135 7.55 32.41 -1.15
C GLN A 135 7.57 31.55 -2.41
N ARG A 136 8.74 31.03 -2.75
CA ARG A 136 8.88 30.04 -3.83
C ARG A 136 8.34 28.69 -3.36
N ASP A 137 7.59 28.03 -4.23
CA ASP A 137 7.13 26.66 -3.98
C ASP A 137 8.30 25.70 -3.75
N ILE A 138 8.07 24.76 -2.84
CA ILE A 138 9.03 23.71 -2.50
C ILE A 138 8.46 22.37 -2.94
N THR A 139 9.30 21.52 -3.53
CA THR A 139 8.93 20.16 -3.91
C THR A 139 9.88 19.13 -3.31
N ALA A 140 9.39 17.96 -2.94
CA ALA A 140 10.20 16.88 -2.40
C ALA A 140 9.53 15.51 -2.62
N VAL A 141 10.27 14.44 -2.34
CA VAL A 141 9.73 13.07 -2.30
C VAL A 141 9.60 12.64 -0.84
N LEU A 142 8.46 12.08 -0.47
CA LEU A 142 8.22 11.58 0.88
C LEU A 142 8.04 10.07 0.89
N SER A 143 8.60 9.40 1.91
CA SER A 143 8.29 8.01 2.25
C SER A 143 7.51 7.96 3.56
N ILE A 144 6.25 7.48 3.53
CA ILE A 144 5.34 7.46 4.69
C ILE A 144 5.19 6.04 5.24
N TYR A 145 5.48 5.85 6.52
CA TYR A 145 5.36 4.57 7.22
C TYR A 145 4.33 4.65 8.34
N LEU A 146 3.46 3.64 8.41
CA LEU A 146 2.44 3.51 9.46
C LEU A 146 2.71 2.25 10.29
N GLN A 147 2.76 2.40 11.61
CA GLN A 147 2.80 1.30 12.57
C GLN A 147 1.72 1.53 13.64
N GLY A 148 0.62 0.78 13.57
CA GLY A 148 -0.57 1.11 14.35
C GLY A 148 -1.05 2.51 13.99
N ASN A 149 -1.24 3.39 14.97
CA ASN A 149 -1.57 4.80 14.71
C ASN A 149 -0.34 5.69 14.56
N ASN A 150 0.88 5.18 14.76
CA ASN A 150 2.09 5.99 14.62
C ASN A 150 2.43 6.22 13.15
N VAL A 151 2.82 7.45 12.85
CA VAL A 151 3.23 7.93 11.54
C VAL A 151 4.71 8.33 11.60
N ARG A 152 5.50 7.82 10.67
CA ARG A 152 6.86 8.31 10.38
C ARG A 152 6.94 8.70 8.92
N ILE A 153 7.49 9.88 8.62
CA ILE A 153 7.65 10.34 7.24
C ILE A 153 9.07 10.82 7.04
N GLU A 154 9.68 10.40 5.95
CA GLU A 154 11.00 10.84 5.51
C GLU A 154 10.82 11.73 4.29
N ARG A 155 11.05 13.04 4.42
CA ARG A 155 11.10 13.97 3.29
C ARG A 155 12.52 14.06 2.79
N ARG A 156 12.72 13.77 1.50
CA ARG A 156 14.02 13.72 0.82
C ARG A 156 13.98 14.40 -0.53
N ASN A 157 15.15 14.71 -1.08
CA ASN A 157 15.32 15.36 -2.39
C ASN A 157 14.53 16.66 -2.49
N SER A 158 14.56 17.44 -1.41
CA SER A 158 13.82 18.69 -1.35
C SER A 158 14.48 19.77 -2.20
N SER A 159 13.69 20.52 -2.97
CA SER A 159 14.19 21.52 -3.93
C SER A 159 14.87 22.73 -3.28
N ASP A 160 14.61 22.95 -1.99
CA ASP A 160 15.27 23.95 -1.13
C ASP A 160 16.52 23.40 -0.40
N GLY A 161 16.86 22.13 -0.65
CA GLY A 161 17.93 21.41 0.03
C GLY A 161 17.68 21.14 1.52
N ASN A 162 16.45 21.31 2.02
CA ASN A 162 16.11 21.05 3.43
C ASN A 162 15.35 19.73 3.55
N ASN A 163 16.01 18.67 4.01
CA ASN A 163 15.35 17.39 4.26
C ASN A 163 14.78 17.36 5.67
N CYS A 164 13.74 16.55 5.89
CA CYS A 164 13.03 16.51 7.16
C CYS A 164 12.57 15.11 7.55
N GLU A 165 12.48 14.89 8.85
CA GLU A 165 11.81 13.76 9.50
C GLU A 165 10.53 14.25 10.16
N TYR A 166 9.41 13.59 9.87
CA TYR A 166 8.14 13.85 10.54
C TYR A 166 7.78 12.65 11.42
N ARG A 167 7.26 12.94 12.61
CA ARG A 167 6.65 11.97 13.52
C ARG A 167 5.27 12.45 13.91
N GLY A 168 4.33 11.54 13.98
CA GLY A 168 2.96 11.90 14.36
C GLY A 168 2.08 10.69 14.60
N THR A 169 0.78 10.96 14.73
CA THR A 169 -0.23 9.92 14.91
C THR A 169 -1.42 10.15 13.99
N LEU A 170 -2.06 9.06 13.58
CA LEU A 170 -3.35 9.04 12.91
C LEU A 170 -4.47 9.18 13.93
N SER A 171 -5.52 9.91 13.56
CA SER A 171 -6.81 9.85 14.25
C SER A 171 -7.40 8.44 14.22
N ASN A 172 -8.32 8.17 15.14
CA ASN A 172 -8.98 6.86 15.26
C ASN A 172 -9.75 6.44 13.99
N ASP A 173 -10.28 7.41 13.23
CA ASP A 173 -10.94 7.16 11.94
C ASP A 173 -9.94 7.08 10.76
N GLY A 174 -8.66 7.37 11.02
CA GLY A 174 -7.57 7.38 10.03
C GLY A 174 -7.77 8.40 8.91
N ARG A 175 -8.49 9.50 9.16
CA ARG A 175 -8.72 10.58 8.20
C ARG A 175 -7.84 11.80 8.43
N THR A 176 -7.26 11.95 9.61
CA THR A 176 -6.30 13.01 9.91
C THR A 176 -5.03 12.44 10.51
N ALA A 177 -3.94 13.18 10.32
CA ALA A 177 -2.67 12.91 10.95
C ALA A 177 -2.11 14.22 11.52
N SER A 178 -1.39 14.17 12.63
CA SER A 178 -0.69 15.35 13.15
C SER A 178 0.53 14.96 13.97
N GLY A 179 1.45 15.91 14.13
CA GLY A 179 2.63 15.70 14.96
C GLY A 179 3.67 16.80 14.81
N GLN A 180 4.93 16.41 14.90
CA GLN A 180 6.09 17.29 14.82
C GLN A 180 7.02 16.87 13.69
N TYR A 181 7.77 17.82 13.15
CA TYR A 181 8.82 17.56 12.19
C TYR A 181 10.11 18.26 12.57
N THR A 182 11.22 17.67 12.18
CA THR A 182 12.56 18.23 12.35
C THR A 182 13.23 18.19 10.99
N CYS A 183 13.78 19.32 10.56
CA CYS A 183 14.52 19.43 9.33
C CYS A 183 16.00 19.64 9.61
N ASP A 184 16.84 19.54 8.56
CA ASP A 184 18.24 19.95 8.63
C ASP A 184 18.37 21.41 9.12
N ARG A 185 17.39 22.24 8.76
CA ARG A 185 17.21 23.61 9.26
C ARG A 185 15.78 23.81 9.76
N GLY A 186 15.63 23.92 11.07
CA GLY A 186 14.36 24.22 11.74
C GLY A 186 13.47 23.00 12.02
N GLY A 187 12.22 23.28 12.35
CA GLY A 187 11.24 22.26 12.71
C GLY A 187 9.98 22.92 13.26
N GLY A 188 8.94 22.12 13.44
CA GLY A 188 7.66 22.65 13.89
C GLY A 188 6.58 21.59 13.96
N SER A 189 5.35 22.06 14.07
CA SER A 189 4.17 21.21 14.11
C SER A 189 3.55 21.07 12.73
N TRP A 190 2.92 19.92 12.48
CA TRP A 190 2.20 19.68 11.24
C TRP A 190 0.87 18.98 11.51
N ARG A 191 -0.07 19.20 10.60
CA ARG A 191 -1.33 18.46 10.54
C ARG A 191 -1.72 18.17 9.10
N ALA A 192 -2.42 17.07 8.87
CA ALA A 192 -2.85 16.65 7.56
C ALA A 192 -4.27 16.07 7.57
N THR A 193 -4.97 16.25 6.45
CA THR A 193 -6.19 15.51 6.10
C THR A 193 -5.89 14.53 4.99
N ILE A 194 -6.37 13.30 5.14
CA ILE A 194 -6.09 12.16 4.26
C ILE A 194 -7.31 11.87 3.39
N LEU A 195 -7.11 11.99 2.07
CA LEU A 195 -8.09 11.67 1.03
C LEU A 195 -7.77 10.27 0.48
N ARG A 196 -8.76 9.37 0.43
CA ARG A 196 -8.62 7.97 -0.01
C ARG A 196 -9.14 7.77 -1.43
#